data_AF-N6UZ73-F1
#
_entry.id   AF-N6UZ73-F1
#
_cell.length_a   1.000
_cell.length_b   1.000
_cell.length_c   1.000
_cell.angle_alpha   90.00
_cell.angle_beta   90.00
_cell.angle_gamma   90.00
#
_symmetry.space_group_name_H-M   'P 1'
#
loop_
_entity.id
_entity.type
_entity.pdbx_description
1 polymer ?
#
loop_
_entity_poly.entity_id
_entity_poly.type
_entity_poly.pdbx_seq_one_letter_code
_entity_poly.pdbx_strand_id
1 'polypeptide(L)'
;MLTSQLARLERALGQFMLDLHTSEHGYTEVSSPLMVRDEAMFGTGQLPKFAEDLFKTTDGRWLIPTAEVTLTNLVSGEILDHEKLPLRFTALTPSFRSEAGSAGRDTRGMLRQHQFWKCELVSITDAESSVAEHERMTACAEEVLKRLGLHYRVMTLSTGDMGFGARKTYDLEVWLPGQDTYREISSCSVCGDFQARRMNARYRGKDDKNTKFVHTLNGSGTAVGRCLIAVLENYLNADGSVTIPDALLPYMGGLKKIEKAA
;
A
#
# COMPACT_ATOMS: atom_id res chain seq x y z
N MET A 1 -10.55 19.03 2.28
CA MET A 1 -11.53 18.12 1.65
C MET A 1 -11.40 18.27 0.14
N LEU A 2 -11.41 17.17 -0.61
CA LEU A 2 -11.42 17.20 -2.07
C LEU A 2 -12.86 17.30 -2.59
N THR A 3 -13.07 18.03 -3.69
CA THR A 3 -14.38 18.17 -4.34
C THR A 3 -14.24 18.07 -5.86
N SER A 4 -15.38 17.83 -6.53
CA SER A 4 -15.51 17.91 -7.99
C SER A 4 -14.44 17.10 -8.75
N GLN A 5 -13.69 17.73 -9.66
CA GLN A 5 -12.72 17.05 -10.52
C GLN A 5 -11.52 16.49 -9.76
N LEU A 6 -11.13 17.08 -8.63
CA LEU A 6 -10.04 16.56 -7.79
C LEU A 6 -10.47 15.29 -7.05
N ALA A 7 -11.70 15.25 -6.54
CA ALA A 7 -12.27 14.03 -5.96
C ALA A 7 -12.43 12.92 -7.03
N ARG A 8 -12.76 13.30 -8.28
CA ARG A 8 -12.77 12.35 -9.40
C ARG A 8 -11.37 11.83 -9.71
N LEU A 9 -10.35 12.68 -9.68
CA LEU A 9 -8.96 12.29 -9.95
C LEU A 9 -8.41 11.35 -8.87
N GLU A 10 -8.70 11.59 -7.60
CA GLU A 10 -8.36 10.66 -6.51
C GLU A 10 -8.97 9.27 -6.74
N ARG A 11 -10.27 9.22 -7.09
CA ARG A 11 -10.93 7.97 -7.44
C ARG A 11 -10.32 7.33 -8.68
N ALA A 12 -10.04 8.09 -9.72
CA ALA A 12 -9.43 7.60 -10.96
C ALA A 12 -8.07 6.94 -10.71
N LEU A 13 -7.23 7.54 -9.86
CA LEU A 13 -5.95 6.97 -9.45
C LEU A 13 -6.13 5.61 -8.75
N GLY A 14 -7.02 5.54 -7.75
CA GLY A 14 -7.26 4.29 -7.02
C GLY A 14 -7.82 3.18 -7.92
N GLN A 15 -8.71 3.51 -8.85
CA GLN A 15 -9.26 2.53 -9.80
C GLN A 15 -8.23 2.07 -10.82
N PHE A 16 -7.43 3.00 -11.36
CA PHE A 16 -6.31 2.66 -12.25
C PHE A 16 -5.32 1.68 -11.59
N MET A 17 -4.97 1.93 -10.33
CA MET A 17 -4.07 1.05 -9.57
C MET A 17 -4.66 -0.36 -9.40
N LEU A 18 -5.94 -0.46 -9.00
CA LEU A 18 -6.63 -1.75 -8.87
C LEU A 18 -6.70 -2.51 -10.18
N ASP A 19 -7.13 -1.86 -11.26
CA ASP A 19 -7.27 -2.48 -12.58
C ASP A 19 -5.91 -2.99 -13.09
N LEU A 20 -4.84 -2.19 -12.94
CA LEU A 20 -3.49 -2.61 -13.30
C LEU A 20 -3.07 -3.88 -12.53
N HIS A 21 -3.27 -3.89 -11.22
CA HIS A 21 -2.78 -4.98 -10.38
C HIS A 21 -3.57 -6.29 -10.57
N THR A 22 -4.87 -6.17 -10.83
CA THR A 22 -5.75 -7.33 -11.03
C THR A 22 -5.65 -7.90 -12.44
N SER A 23 -5.61 -7.04 -13.46
CA SER A 23 -5.62 -7.49 -14.86
C SER A 23 -4.24 -7.88 -15.39
N GLU A 24 -3.16 -7.27 -14.90
CA GLU A 24 -1.81 -7.48 -15.45
C GLU A 24 -0.83 -8.12 -14.47
N HIS A 25 -0.93 -7.80 -13.16
CA HIS A 25 0.04 -8.28 -12.16
C HIS A 25 -0.40 -9.54 -11.41
N GLY A 26 -1.58 -10.09 -11.72
CA GLY A 26 -2.08 -11.35 -11.19
C GLY A 26 -2.49 -11.30 -9.71
N TYR A 27 -2.91 -10.13 -9.22
CA TYR A 27 -3.48 -10.01 -7.87
C TYR A 27 -4.98 -10.32 -7.88
N THR A 28 -5.45 -10.98 -6.83
CA THR A 28 -6.88 -11.14 -6.56
C THR A 28 -7.39 -9.91 -5.82
N GLU A 29 -8.43 -9.26 -6.33
CA GLU A 29 -9.07 -8.14 -5.63
C GLU A 29 -9.85 -8.62 -4.42
N VAL A 30 -9.72 -7.91 -3.29
CA VAL A 30 -10.42 -8.22 -2.04
C VAL A 30 -11.06 -6.95 -1.47
N SER A 31 -12.38 -6.98 -1.32
CA SER A 31 -13.12 -5.99 -0.53
C SER A 31 -13.08 -6.37 0.96
N SER A 32 -12.09 -5.86 1.70
CA SER A 32 -11.85 -6.23 3.10
C SER A 32 -12.56 -5.32 4.13
N PRO A 33 -12.85 -5.81 5.35
CA PRO A 33 -13.40 -4.98 6.43
C PRO A 33 -12.47 -3.82 6.82
N LEU A 34 -13.03 -2.69 7.27
CA LEU A 34 -12.23 -1.55 7.75
C LEU A 34 -12.00 -1.54 9.26
N MET A 35 -12.65 -2.46 9.98
CA MET A 35 -12.52 -2.64 11.42
C MET A 35 -12.16 -4.09 11.73
N VAL A 36 -11.18 -4.29 12.60
CA VAL A 36 -10.69 -5.62 12.99
C VAL A 36 -10.58 -5.77 14.49
N ARG A 37 -10.48 -7.02 14.97
CA ARG A 37 -10.21 -7.34 16.37
C ARG A 37 -8.70 -7.37 16.65
N ASP A 38 -8.36 -7.47 17.93
CA ASP A 38 -6.98 -7.51 18.43
C ASP A 38 -6.12 -8.58 17.74
N GLU A 39 -6.68 -9.75 17.42
CA GLU A 39 -5.93 -10.86 16.83
C GLU A 39 -5.33 -10.50 15.46
N ALA A 40 -6.07 -9.76 14.63
CA ALA A 40 -5.60 -9.36 13.31
C ALA A 40 -4.44 -8.35 13.41
N MET A 41 -4.58 -7.36 14.31
CA MET A 41 -3.56 -6.35 14.58
C MET A 41 -2.32 -6.96 15.24
N PHE A 42 -2.49 -7.99 16.08
CA PHE A 42 -1.38 -8.73 16.66
C PHE A 42 -0.64 -9.55 15.61
N GLY A 43 -1.38 -10.20 14.71
CA GLY A 43 -0.86 -11.02 13.62
C GLY A 43 0.10 -10.26 12.69
N THR A 44 -0.27 -9.04 12.34
CA THR A 44 0.51 -8.18 11.42
C THR A 44 1.53 -7.27 12.11
N GLY A 45 1.54 -7.26 13.45
CA GLY A 45 2.61 -6.66 14.25
C GLY A 45 2.35 -5.23 14.73
N GLN A 46 1.16 -4.67 14.45
CA GLN A 46 0.72 -3.38 14.98
C GLN A 46 0.57 -3.47 16.50
N LEU A 47 -0.04 -4.55 17.01
CA LEU A 47 -0.11 -4.80 18.45
C LEU A 47 1.03 -5.71 18.94
N PRO A 48 1.52 -5.50 20.19
CA PRO A 48 1.07 -4.48 21.15
C PRO A 48 1.78 -3.12 21.02
N LYS A 49 2.89 -3.06 20.28
CA LYS A 49 3.86 -1.95 20.33
C LYS A 49 3.30 -0.61 19.85
N PHE A 50 2.45 -0.62 18.83
CA PHE A 50 2.00 0.58 18.13
C PHE A 50 0.53 0.91 18.42
N ALA A 51 0.00 0.51 19.58
CA ALA A 51 -1.40 0.77 19.94
C ALA A 51 -1.77 2.27 19.91
N GLU A 52 -0.82 3.14 20.26
CA GLU A 52 -0.99 4.61 20.26
C GLU A 52 -1.07 5.20 18.84
N ASP A 53 -0.57 4.49 17.82
CA ASP A 53 -0.60 4.90 16.42
C ASP A 53 -1.95 4.59 15.72
N LEU A 54 -2.87 3.93 16.44
CA LEU A 54 -4.11 3.38 15.90
C LEU A 54 -5.34 4.06 16.50
N PHE A 55 -6.44 4.02 15.74
CA PHE A 55 -7.76 4.38 16.27
C PHE A 55 -8.50 3.13 16.76
N LYS A 56 -8.87 3.13 18.04
CA LYS A 56 -9.75 2.12 18.66
C LYS A 56 -11.17 2.65 18.80
N THR A 57 -12.16 1.86 18.38
CA THR A 57 -13.57 2.14 18.59
C THR A 57 -13.97 1.85 20.04
N THR A 58 -15.12 2.38 20.47
CA THR A 58 -15.65 2.16 21.82
C THR A 58 -16.13 0.73 22.07
N ASP A 59 -16.41 -0.05 21.03
CA ASP A 59 -16.78 -1.47 21.10
C ASP A 59 -15.56 -2.43 21.04
N GLY A 60 -14.34 -1.87 21.09
CA GLY A 60 -13.10 -2.64 21.22
C GLY A 60 -12.44 -3.07 19.91
N ARG A 61 -12.94 -2.64 18.75
CA ARG A 61 -12.33 -2.91 17.44
C ARG A 61 -11.36 -1.80 17.04
N TRP A 62 -10.52 -2.07 16.05
CA TRP A 62 -9.51 -1.14 15.54
C TRP A 62 -9.82 -0.79 14.10
N LEU A 63 -9.74 0.49 13.75
CA LEU A 63 -9.70 0.91 12.34
C LEU A 63 -8.36 0.50 11.73
N ILE A 64 -8.37 0.01 10.49
CA ILE A 64 -7.14 -0.47 9.85
C ILE A 64 -6.20 0.68 9.45
N PRO A 65 -4.90 0.64 9.79
CA PRO A 65 -3.91 1.61 9.32
C PRO A 65 -3.42 1.34 7.90
N THR A 66 -3.84 0.21 7.32
CA THR A 66 -3.52 -0.31 5.99
C THR A 66 -4.31 -1.60 5.75
N ALA A 67 -4.66 -1.91 4.50
CA ALA A 67 -5.27 -3.19 4.14
C ALA A 67 -4.32 -4.39 4.34
N GLU A 68 -3.02 -4.17 4.56
CA GLU A 68 -2.07 -5.21 4.96
C GLU A 68 -2.62 -6.03 6.13
N VAL A 69 -3.23 -5.35 7.12
CA VAL A 69 -3.78 -5.98 8.32
C VAL A 69 -4.82 -7.04 7.97
N THR A 70 -5.75 -6.72 7.08
CA THR A 70 -6.84 -7.63 6.71
C THR A 70 -6.41 -8.67 5.69
N LEU A 71 -5.69 -8.25 4.65
CA LEU A 71 -5.27 -9.13 3.56
C LEU A 71 -4.29 -10.21 4.03
N THR A 72 -3.33 -9.85 4.87
CA THR A 72 -2.34 -10.83 5.38
C THR A 72 -3.00 -11.82 6.33
N ASN A 73 -4.01 -11.39 7.10
CA ASN A 73 -4.76 -12.26 8.01
C ASN A 73 -5.78 -13.19 7.32
N LEU A 74 -5.97 -13.10 5.99
CA LEU A 74 -6.82 -14.06 5.25
C LEU A 74 -6.34 -15.51 5.41
N VAL A 75 -5.05 -15.70 5.70
CA VAL A 75 -4.42 -17.02 5.91
C VAL A 75 -4.13 -17.32 7.39
N SER A 76 -4.68 -16.52 8.31
CA SER A 76 -4.44 -16.69 9.74
C SER A 76 -5.00 -18.02 10.25
N GLY A 77 -4.16 -18.80 10.93
CA GLY A 77 -4.47 -20.15 11.42
C GLY A 77 -4.49 -21.26 10.36
N GLU A 78 -4.30 -20.93 9.09
CA GLU A 78 -4.43 -21.88 7.98
C GLU A 78 -3.17 -22.74 7.78
N ILE A 79 -3.37 -23.94 7.21
CA ILE A 79 -2.30 -24.76 6.62
C ILE A 79 -2.58 -24.85 5.12
N LEU A 80 -1.87 -24.02 4.35
CA LEU A 80 -2.00 -23.93 2.91
C LEU A 80 -1.31 -25.10 2.20
N ASP A 81 -1.81 -25.43 1.02
CA ASP A 81 -1.12 -26.31 0.08
C ASP A 81 0.02 -25.54 -0.60
N HIS A 82 1.22 -26.11 -0.63
CA HIS A 82 2.38 -25.47 -1.27
C HIS A 82 2.12 -25.15 -2.75
N GLU A 83 1.37 -26.01 -3.46
CA GLU A 83 1.06 -25.82 -4.88
C GLU A 83 0.20 -24.58 -5.17
N LYS A 84 -0.47 -24.01 -4.15
CA LYS A 84 -1.27 -22.79 -4.26
C LYS A 84 -0.45 -21.51 -4.04
N LEU A 85 0.79 -21.61 -3.61
CA LEU A 85 1.66 -20.45 -3.39
C LEU A 85 2.35 -20.05 -4.71
N PRO A 86 2.54 -18.74 -4.98
CA PRO A 86 2.16 -17.62 -4.11
C PRO A 86 0.68 -17.21 -4.23
N LEU A 87 0.08 -16.83 -3.10
CA LEU A 87 -1.20 -16.11 -3.09
C LEU A 87 -0.93 -14.61 -3.16
N ARG A 88 -1.70 -13.88 -3.98
CA ARG A 88 -1.52 -12.45 -4.22
C ARG A 88 -2.86 -11.75 -4.07
N PHE A 89 -2.93 -10.76 -3.17
CA PHE A 89 -4.15 -10.01 -2.88
C PHE A 89 -3.92 -8.51 -3.03
N THR A 90 -4.91 -7.79 -3.55
CA THR A 90 -4.92 -6.34 -3.60
C THR A 90 -6.25 -5.79 -3.09
N ALA A 91 -6.21 -4.60 -2.48
CA ALA A 91 -7.40 -3.90 -2.03
C ALA A 91 -7.17 -2.39 -2.06
N LEU A 92 -8.22 -1.65 -2.44
CA LEU A 92 -8.26 -0.20 -2.29
C LEU A 92 -9.10 0.14 -1.07
N THR A 93 -8.47 0.61 0.01
CA THR A 93 -9.17 0.96 1.25
C THR A 93 -8.77 2.34 1.75
N PRO A 94 -9.65 3.01 2.52
CA PRO A 94 -9.17 4.04 3.42
C PRO A 94 -8.26 3.38 4.47
N SER A 95 -7.24 4.12 4.90
CA SER A 95 -6.29 3.77 5.94
C SER A 95 -6.35 4.84 7.03
N PHE A 96 -6.35 4.43 8.30
CA PHE A 96 -6.55 5.30 9.45
C PHE A 96 -5.36 5.26 10.40
N ARG A 97 -4.70 6.40 10.63
CA ARG A 97 -3.51 6.51 11.51
C ARG A 97 -3.65 7.69 12.46
N SER A 98 -3.36 7.50 13.74
CA SER A 98 -3.43 8.58 14.73
C SER A 98 -2.33 9.63 14.50
N GLU A 99 -1.25 9.25 13.81
CA GLU A 99 -0.08 10.10 13.55
C GLU A 99 0.53 10.67 14.85
N ALA A 100 0.45 9.90 15.94
CA ALA A 100 1.03 10.25 17.23
C ALA A 100 2.53 10.58 17.09
N GLY A 101 2.97 11.65 17.76
CA GLY A 101 4.37 12.11 17.71
C GLY A 101 4.79 12.88 16.45
N SER A 102 3.90 13.10 15.47
CA SER A 102 4.21 13.86 14.24
C SER A 102 3.81 15.35 14.30
N ALA A 103 3.46 15.86 15.48
CA ALA A 103 3.00 17.24 15.67
C ALA A 103 3.97 18.26 15.04
N GLY A 104 3.45 19.05 14.10
CA GLY A 104 4.22 20.10 13.40
C GLY A 104 4.98 19.66 12.15
N ARG A 105 5.04 18.35 11.85
CA ARG A 105 5.70 17.83 10.63
C ARG A 105 4.67 17.57 9.52
N ASP A 106 4.93 18.08 8.32
CA ASP A 106 4.08 17.88 7.12
C ASP A 106 2.60 18.25 7.32
N THR A 107 2.32 19.23 8.19
CA THR A 107 0.95 19.63 8.58
C THR A 107 0.19 20.40 7.50
N ARG A 108 0.89 20.92 6.49
CA ARG A 108 0.29 21.64 5.36
C ARG A 108 0.09 20.69 4.18
N GLY A 109 -1.14 20.59 3.68
CA GLY A 109 -1.48 19.80 2.50
C GLY A 109 -2.05 18.42 2.83
N MET A 110 -1.75 17.43 1.98
CA MET A 110 -2.30 16.07 2.07
C MET A 110 -1.23 14.98 2.24
N LEU A 111 0.03 15.36 2.51
CA LEU A 111 1.13 14.40 2.59
C LEU A 111 1.01 13.47 3.81
N ARG A 112 0.50 14.02 4.93
CA ARG A 112 0.25 13.32 6.19
C ARG A 112 -1.17 13.64 6.67
N GLN A 113 -2.01 12.61 6.77
CA GLN A 113 -3.43 12.74 7.16
C GLN A 113 -3.84 11.57 8.06
N HIS A 114 -4.84 11.78 8.90
CA HIS A 114 -5.41 10.69 9.71
C HIS A 114 -6.19 9.67 8.89
N GLN A 115 -6.69 10.06 7.72
CA GLN A 115 -7.36 9.20 6.76
C GLN A 115 -6.79 9.46 5.37
N PHE A 116 -6.41 8.40 4.67
CA PHE A 116 -5.97 8.46 3.27
C PHE A 116 -6.31 7.16 2.55
N TRP A 117 -6.45 7.22 1.22
CA TRP A 117 -6.67 6.02 0.40
C TRP A 117 -5.34 5.38 0.00
N LYS A 118 -5.31 4.04 -0.02
CA LYS A 118 -4.15 3.25 -0.46
C LYS A 118 -4.61 2.02 -1.22
N CYS A 119 -3.97 1.75 -2.36
CA CYS A 119 -4.04 0.46 -3.02
C CYS A 119 -2.93 -0.43 -2.44
N GLU A 120 -3.30 -1.48 -1.72
CA GLU A 120 -2.37 -2.40 -1.07
C GLU A 120 -2.04 -3.58 -1.97
N LEU A 121 -0.82 -4.07 -1.88
CA LEU A 121 -0.36 -5.34 -2.43
C LEU A 121 0.06 -6.23 -1.28
N VAL A 122 -0.46 -7.46 -1.20
CA VAL A 122 -0.02 -8.47 -0.24
C VAL A 122 0.30 -9.75 -0.99
N SER A 123 1.38 -10.42 -0.58
CA SER A 123 1.75 -11.72 -1.11
C SER A 123 2.09 -12.69 0.02
N ILE A 124 1.56 -13.91 -0.10
CA ILE A 124 1.85 -15.04 0.78
C ILE A 124 2.63 -16.05 -0.05
N THR A 125 3.85 -16.35 0.38
CA THR A 125 4.83 -17.14 -0.39
C THR A 125 5.37 -18.28 0.46
N ASP A 126 6.03 -19.24 -0.17
CA ASP A 126 7.00 -20.09 0.54
C ASP A 126 8.28 -19.29 0.84
N ALA A 127 9.20 -19.90 1.59
CA ALA A 127 10.41 -19.22 2.02
C ALA A 127 11.38 -18.93 0.85
N GLU A 128 11.45 -19.82 -0.13
CA GLU A 128 12.42 -19.81 -1.23
C GLU A 128 12.07 -18.72 -2.26
N SER A 129 10.79 -18.58 -2.58
CA SER A 129 10.30 -17.60 -3.56
C SER A 129 10.15 -16.18 -3.01
N SER A 130 10.15 -16.00 -1.69
CA SER A 130 9.86 -14.71 -1.04
C SER A 130 10.75 -13.54 -1.49
N VAL A 131 12.05 -13.75 -1.71
CA VAL A 131 12.96 -12.68 -2.15
C VAL A 131 12.66 -12.26 -3.59
N ALA A 132 12.39 -13.21 -4.47
CA ALA A 132 12.01 -12.92 -5.86
C ALA A 132 10.64 -12.22 -5.93
N GLU A 133 9.70 -12.61 -5.07
CA GLU A 133 8.40 -11.95 -4.98
C GLU A 133 8.52 -10.51 -4.46
N HIS A 134 9.50 -10.21 -3.60
CA HIS A 134 9.77 -8.84 -3.13
C HIS A 134 10.16 -7.92 -4.29
N GLU A 135 11.13 -8.35 -5.12
CA GLU A 135 11.55 -7.60 -6.31
C GLU A 135 10.39 -7.42 -7.30
N ARG A 136 9.58 -8.48 -7.52
CA ARG A 136 8.38 -8.41 -8.37
C ARG A 136 7.35 -7.41 -7.84
N MET A 137 7.07 -7.45 -6.53
CA MET A 137 6.11 -6.55 -5.88
C MET A 137 6.56 -5.09 -5.99
N THR A 138 7.85 -4.80 -5.78
CA THR A 138 8.41 -3.47 -5.97
C THR A 138 8.25 -3.01 -7.42
N ALA A 139 8.57 -3.86 -8.40
CA ALA A 139 8.35 -3.55 -9.81
C ALA A 139 6.88 -3.27 -10.14
N CYS A 140 5.93 -3.97 -9.50
CA CYS A 140 4.49 -3.70 -9.64
C CYS A 140 4.11 -2.29 -9.16
N ALA A 141 4.67 -1.82 -8.05
CA ALA A 141 4.45 -0.48 -7.53
C ALA A 141 5.14 0.59 -8.41
N GLU A 142 6.34 0.29 -8.92
CA GLU A 142 7.06 1.16 -9.87
C GLU A 142 6.27 1.36 -11.18
N GLU A 143 5.60 0.33 -11.67
CA GLU A 143 4.83 0.38 -12.92
C GLU A 143 3.69 1.42 -12.85
N VAL A 144 3.08 1.63 -11.69
CA VAL A 144 2.12 2.71 -11.45
C VAL A 144 2.76 4.07 -11.75
N LEU A 145 3.96 4.32 -11.22
CA LEU A 145 4.68 5.59 -11.41
C LEU A 145 5.12 5.77 -12.86
N LYS A 146 5.60 4.69 -13.51
CA LYS A 146 6.01 4.70 -14.93
C LYS A 146 4.84 5.07 -15.85
N ARG A 147 3.68 4.43 -15.70
CA ARG A 147 2.48 4.72 -16.51
C ARG A 147 1.92 6.12 -16.28
N LEU A 148 2.12 6.66 -15.08
CA LEU A 148 1.76 8.03 -14.75
C LEU A 148 2.84 9.05 -15.14
N GLY A 149 3.95 8.63 -15.76
CA GLY A 149 5.03 9.52 -16.16
C GLY A 149 5.72 10.26 -15.00
N LEU A 150 5.66 9.70 -13.79
CA LEU A 150 6.20 10.34 -12.58
C LEU A 150 7.65 9.92 -12.37
N HIS A 151 8.53 10.90 -12.19
CA HIS A 151 9.93 10.62 -11.87
C HIS A 151 10.08 10.17 -10.41
N TYR A 152 10.82 9.10 -10.18
CA TYR A 152 10.98 8.49 -8.86
C TYR A 152 12.37 7.87 -8.69
N ARG A 153 12.69 7.51 -7.44
CA ARG A 153 13.85 6.69 -7.08
C ARG A 153 13.44 5.54 -6.17
N VAL A 154 14.24 4.47 -6.19
CA VAL A 154 14.09 3.31 -5.30
C VAL A 154 15.18 3.36 -4.23
N MET A 155 14.79 3.34 -2.97
CA MET A 155 15.69 3.38 -1.83
C MET A 155 15.63 2.06 -1.07
N THR A 156 16.77 1.43 -0.81
CA THR A 156 16.83 0.34 0.18
C THR A 156 16.97 0.94 1.56
N LEU A 157 16.06 0.62 2.48
CA LEU A 157 16.12 1.18 3.83
C LEU A 157 17.29 0.60 4.63
N SER A 158 17.91 1.46 5.44
CA SER A 158 18.93 1.05 6.40
C SER A 158 18.28 0.28 7.56
N THR A 159 19.07 -0.51 8.29
CA THR A 159 18.56 -1.30 9.43
C THR A 159 17.87 -0.47 10.51
N GLY A 160 18.27 0.79 10.70
CA GLY A 160 17.68 1.70 11.68
C GLY A 160 16.36 2.34 11.25
N ASP A 161 16.01 2.24 9.97
CA ASP A 161 14.82 2.90 9.38
C ASP A 161 13.77 1.88 8.91
N MET A 162 14.04 0.57 9.03
CA MET A 162 13.08 -0.47 8.67
C MET A 162 11.92 -0.56 9.67
N GLY A 163 10.74 -0.87 9.14
CA GLY A 163 9.55 -1.19 9.93
C GLY A 163 9.75 -2.45 10.80
N PHE A 164 9.03 -2.51 11.92
CA PHE A 164 9.21 -3.52 12.98
C PHE A 164 9.13 -4.98 12.52
N GLY A 165 8.26 -5.28 11.54
CA GLY A 165 8.07 -6.63 11.01
C GLY A 165 8.87 -6.95 9.75
N ALA A 166 9.63 -5.99 9.20
CA ALA A 166 10.32 -6.15 7.93
C ALA A 166 11.71 -6.78 8.11
N ARG A 167 12.10 -7.65 7.18
CA ARG A 167 13.47 -8.15 7.02
C ARG A 167 14.26 -7.35 5.99
N LYS A 168 13.57 -6.77 5.01
CA LYS A 168 14.10 -5.85 4.00
C LYS A 168 12.95 -5.01 3.46
N THR A 169 13.20 -3.73 3.22
CA THR A 169 12.23 -2.78 2.69
C THR A 169 12.84 -1.94 1.57
N TYR A 170 12.07 -1.74 0.51
CA TYR A 170 12.32 -0.73 -0.51
C TYR A 170 11.27 0.36 -0.39
N ASP A 171 11.72 1.60 -0.34
CA ASP A 171 10.83 2.76 -0.50
C ASP A 171 10.94 3.30 -1.91
N LEU A 172 9.78 3.52 -2.54
CA LEU A 172 9.69 4.33 -3.75
C LEU A 172 9.43 5.76 -3.32
N GLU A 173 10.27 6.67 -3.78
CA GLU A 173 10.10 8.09 -3.51
C GLU A 173 9.89 8.84 -4.82
N VAL A 174 8.80 9.61 -4.90
CA VAL A 174 8.41 10.38 -6.08
C VAL A 174 8.89 11.82 -5.98
N TRP A 175 9.30 12.40 -7.10
CA TRP A 175 9.70 13.80 -7.18
C TRP A 175 8.52 14.73 -6.99
N LEU A 176 8.64 15.67 -6.06
CA LEU A 176 7.66 16.74 -5.81
C LEU A 176 8.29 18.11 -6.11
N PRO A 177 8.03 18.70 -7.29
CA PRO A 177 8.60 19.99 -7.69
C PRO A 177 8.36 21.12 -6.68
N GLY A 178 7.20 21.16 -6.03
CA GLY A 178 6.86 22.18 -5.04
C GLY A 178 7.68 22.09 -3.75
N GLN A 179 8.34 20.96 -3.51
CA GLN A 179 9.21 20.72 -2.35
C GLN A 179 10.69 20.54 -2.73
N ASP A 180 11.02 20.59 -4.02
CA ASP A 180 12.37 20.36 -4.56
C ASP A 180 13.04 19.09 -4.00
N THR A 181 12.28 18.01 -3.87
CA THR A 181 12.77 16.79 -3.23
C THR A 181 11.95 15.55 -3.60
N TYR A 182 12.50 14.38 -3.30
CA TYR A 182 11.77 13.11 -3.36
C TYR A 182 11.04 12.84 -2.05
N ARG A 183 9.80 12.35 -2.13
CA ARG A 183 9.00 11.92 -0.98
C ARG A 183 8.49 10.51 -1.17
N GLU A 184 8.54 9.71 -0.12
CA GLU A 184 7.99 8.36 -0.10
C GLU A 184 6.55 8.34 -0.63
N ILE A 185 6.26 7.45 -1.57
CA ILE A 185 4.92 7.19 -2.13
C ILE A 185 4.51 5.72 -1.99
N SER A 186 5.50 4.83 -1.81
CA SER A 186 5.33 3.42 -1.53
C SER A 186 6.44 2.91 -0.63
N SER A 187 6.10 1.94 0.20
CA SER A 187 7.03 1.10 0.94
C SER A 187 6.66 -0.35 0.65
N CYS A 188 7.62 -1.16 0.20
CA CYS A 188 7.49 -2.57 -0.15
C CYS A 188 8.43 -3.40 0.71
N SER A 189 7.89 -4.33 1.49
CA SER A 189 8.61 -5.10 2.50
C SER A 189 8.43 -6.60 2.34
N VAL A 190 9.53 -7.35 2.59
CA VAL A 190 9.47 -8.78 2.89
C VAL A 190 9.62 -8.98 4.40
N CYS A 191 8.63 -9.62 5.02
CA CYS A 191 8.60 -9.86 6.47
C CYS A 191 9.15 -11.23 6.86
N GLY A 192 9.40 -12.09 5.87
CA GLY A 192 9.69 -13.50 6.11
C GLY A 192 8.58 -14.17 6.91
N ASP A 193 8.93 -15.02 7.85
CA ASP A 193 7.97 -15.73 8.71
C ASP A 193 7.48 -14.93 9.94
N PHE A 194 7.83 -13.64 10.07
CA PHE A 194 7.52 -12.85 11.28
C PHE A 194 6.02 -12.79 11.57
N GLN A 195 5.23 -12.35 10.59
CA GLN A 195 3.78 -12.26 10.72
C GLN A 195 3.15 -13.65 10.71
N ALA A 196 3.66 -14.56 9.87
CA ALA A 196 3.19 -15.95 9.79
C ALA A 196 3.24 -16.68 11.14
N ARG A 197 4.30 -16.47 11.93
CA ARG A 197 4.41 -17.03 13.29
C ARG A 197 3.36 -16.49 14.25
N ARG A 198 3.07 -15.18 14.19
CA ARG A 198 2.04 -14.54 15.02
C ARG A 198 0.63 -14.98 14.65
N MET A 199 0.38 -15.19 13.36
CA MET A 199 -0.89 -15.66 12.82
C MET A 199 -1.03 -17.18 12.82
N ASN A 200 0.03 -17.93 13.15
CA ASN A 200 0.10 -19.38 12.97
C ASN A 200 -0.21 -19.88 11.53
N ALA A 201 0.13 -19.06 10.53
CA ALA A 201 -0.12 -19.34 9.11
C ALA A 201 1.01 -20.19 8.50
N ARG A 202 0.66 -21.36 7.98
CA ARG A 202 1.62 -22.39 7.57
C ARG A 202 1.30 -22.93 6.18
N TYR A 203 2.23 -23.66 5.60
CA TYR A 203 2.02 -24.46 4.40
C TYR A 203 2.63 -25.85 4.55
N ARG A 204 2.20 -26.77 3.70
CA ARG A 204 2.73 -28.14 3.61
C ARG A 204 2.79 -28.57 2.15
N GLY A 205 3.94 -29.10 1.72
CA GLY A 205 4.06 -29.80 0.44
C GLY A 205 3.49 -31.21 0.50
N LYS A 206 3.14 -31.80 -0.65
CA LYS A 206 2.48 -33.11 -0.74
C LYS A 206 3.18 -34.24 0.03
N ASP A 207 4.50 -34.24 0.03
CA ASP A 207 5.33 -35.27 0.68
C ASP A 207 5.96 -34.79 2.01
N ASP A 208 5.67 -33.56 2.44
CA ASP A 208 6.22 -32.98 3.66
C ASP A 208 5.52 -33.54 4.90
N LYS A 209 6.29 -34.19 5.79
CA LYS A 209 5.77 -34.65 7.10
C LYS A 209 5.45 -33.49 8.05
N ASN A 210 6.15 -32.38 7.93
CA ASN A 210 6.05 -31.22 8.81
C ASN A 210 5.54 -29.98 8.05
N THR A 211 4.77 -29.14 8.72
CA THR A 211 4.39 -27.82 8.18
C THR A 211 5.52 -26.81 8.33
N LYS A 212 5.62 -25.87 7.38
CA LYS A 212 6.53 -24.72 7.44
C LYS A 212 5.72 -23.43 7.55
N PHE A 213 6.26 -22.38 8.15
CA PHE A 213 5.60 -21.06 8.15
C PHE A 213 5.72 -20.43 6.76
N VAL A 214 4.64 -19.80 6.28
CA VAL A 214 4.68 -19.00 5.06
C VAL A 214 5.56 -17.76 5.25
N HIS A 215 6.01 -17.17 4.16
CA HIS A 215 6.56 -15.81 4.16
C HIS A 215 5.50 -14.82 3.72
N THR A 216 5.46 -13.65 4.38
CA THR A 216 4.54 -12.57 4.04
C THR A 216 5.29 -11.37 3.46
N LEU A 217 4.65 -10.72 2.50
CA LEU A 217 5.12 -9.49 1.87
C LEU A 217 3.96 -8.52 1.75
N ASN A 218 4.28 -7.24 1.86
CA ASN A 218 3.32 -6.17 1.63
C ASN A 218 3.98 -4.99 0.94
N GLY A 219 3.19 -4.25 0.17
CA GLY A 219 3.66 -3.11 -0.60
C GLY A 219 2.54 -2.15 -0.92
N SER A 220 2.85 -0.86 -0.97
CA SER A 220 1.87 0.13 -1.45
C SER A 220 1.92 0.19 -2.99
N GLY A 221 0.81 -0.03 -3.68
CA GLY A 221 0.72 0.05 -5.14
C GLY A 221 -0.18 1.17 -5.68
N THR A 222 -0.27 2.38 -5.16
CA THR A 222 0.57 3.13 -4.20
C THR A 222 -0.33 3.84 -3.17
N ALA A 223 0.21 4.73 -2.34
CA ALA A 223 -0.62 5.65 -1.54
C ALA A 223 -1.31 6.67 -2.46
N VAL A 224 -2.64 6.60 -2.58
CA VAL A 224 -3.43 7.37 -3.57
C VAL A 224 -3.32 8.87 -3.32
N GLY A 225 -3.41 9.30 -2.05
CA GLY A 225 -3.32 10.72 -1.70
C GLY A 225 -1.96 11.35 -2.05
N ARG A 226 -0.86 10.62 -1.82
CA ARG A 226 0.49 11.09 -2.20
C ARG A 226 0.68 11.07 -3.73
N CYS A 227 0.11 10.08 -4.40
CA CYS A 227 0.10 10.02 -5.87
C CYS A 227 -0.68 11.19 -6.49
N LEU A 228 -1.82 11.57 -5.89
CA LEU A 228 -2.56 12.76 -6.30
C LEU A 228 -1.70 14.03 -6.20
N ILE A 229 -0.98 14.23 -5.09
CA ILE A 229 -0.05 15.38 -4.95
C ILE A 229 0.99 15.34 -6.08
N ALA A 230 1.60 14.19 -6.32
CA ALA A 230 2.62 14.06 -7.36
C ALA A 230 2.07 14.37 -8.76
N VAL A 231 0.88 13.90 -9.11
CA VAL A 231 0.22 14.25 -10.38
C VAL A 231 -0.08 15.75 -10.45
N LEU A 232 -0.66 16.34 -9.39
CA LEU A 232 -1.00 17.76 -9.38
C LEU A 232 0.23 18.64 -9.55
N GLU A 233 1.35 18.34 -8.89
CA GLU A 233 2.56 19.15 -8.97
C GLU A 233 3.32 18.95 -10.29
N ASN A 234 3.46 17.71 -10.77
CA ASN A 234 4.25 17.43 -11.98
C ASN A 234 3.49 17.75 -13.28
N TYR A 235 2.15 17.81 -13.24
CA TYR A 235 1.31 18.14 -14.40
C TYR A 235 0.68 19.53 -14.33
N LEU A 236 1.14 20.39 -13.41
CA LEU A 236 0.71 21.79 -13.31
C LEU A 236 1.21 22.60 -14.52
N ASN A 237 0.30 23.26 -15.22
CA ASN A 237 0.61 24.14 -16.34
C ASN A 237 0.77 25.60 -15.88
N ALA A 238 1.37 26.44 -16.74
CA ALA A 238 1.60 27.86 -16.44
C ALA A 238 0.32 28.68 -16.18
N ASP A 239 -0.82 28.27 -16.74
CA ASP A 239 -2.13 28.90 -16.50
C ASP A 239 -2.80 28.45 -15.18
N GLY A 240 -2.14 27.57 -14.41
CA GLY A 240 -2.62 27.04 -13.13
C GLY A 240 -3.57 25.86 -13.24
N SER A 241 -3.80 25.35 -14.44
CA SER A 241 -4.52 24.11 -14.69
C SER A 241 -3.64 22.87 -14.51
N VAL A 242 -4.23 21.68 -14.43
CA VAL A 242 -3.50 20.41 -14.35
C VAL A 242 -3.85 19.53 -15.54
N THR A 243 -2.84 19.09 -16.27
CA THR A 243 -2.98 18.10 -17.35
C THR A 243 -3.24 16.71 -16.75
N ILE A 244 -4.20 15.97 -17.29
CA ILE A 244 -4.47 14.59 -16.85
C ILE A 244 -3.51 13.62 -17.55
N PRO A 245 -2.77 12.78 -16.81
CA PRO A 245 -1.94 11.72 -17.42
C PRO A 245 -2.75 10.80 -18.33
N ASP A 246 -2.17 10.37 -19.45
CA ASP A 246 -2.86 9.57 -20.47
C ASP A 246 -3.47 8.28 -19.90
N ALA A 247 -2.76 7.62 -18.99
CA ALA A 247 -3.22 6.41 -18.29
C ALA A 247 -4.53 6.62 -17.51
N LEU A 248 -4.84 7.86 -17.11
CA LEU A 248 -6.04 8.20 -16.34
C LEU A 248 -7.20 8.69 -17.20
N LEU A 249 -7.00 8.95 -18.50
CA LEU A 249 -8.06 9.46 -19.38
C LEU A 249 -9.32 8.56 -19.40
N PRO A 250 -9.23 7.21 -19.45
CA PRO A 250 -10.41 6.35 -19.40
C PRO A 250 -11.23 6.56 -18.11
N TYR A 251 -10.55 6.68 -16.96
CA TYR A 251 -11.19 6.88 -15.65
C TYR A 251 -11.72 8.31 -15.45
N MET A 252 -11.11 9.26 -16.15
CA MET A 252 -11.52 10.68 -16.17
C MET A 252 -12.56 10.98 -17.25
N GLY A 253 -13.07 9.96 -17.96
CA GLY A 253 -14.12 10.13 -18.99
C GLY A 253 -13.65 10.96 -20.18
N GLY A 254 -12.37 10.82 -20.54
CA GLY A 254 -11.73 11.58 -21.60
C GLY A 254 -11.37 13.03 -21.23
N LEU A 255 -11.61 13.47 -19.99
CA LEU A 255 -11.19 14.79 -19.53
C LEU A 255 -9.66 14.89 -19.57
N LYS A 256 -9.14 15.81 -20.38
CA LYS A 256 -7.69 15.99 -20.58
C LYS A 256 -7.05 16.98 -19.59
N LYS A 257 -7.85 17.81 -18.94
CA LYS A 257 -7.37 18.95 -18.16
C LYS A 257 -8.35 19.30 -17.04
N ILE A 258 -7.83 19.64 -15.86
CA ILE A 258 -8.57 20.24 -14.75
C ILE A 258 -8.22 21.72 -14.73
N GLU A 259 -9.22 22.58 -14.94
CA GLU A 259 -9.00 24.02 -14.95
C GLU A 259 -8.84 24.59 -13.54
N LYS A 260 -8.12 25.71 -13.43
CA LYS A 260 -8.02 26.45 -12.17
C LYS A 260 -9.41 26.93 -11.77
N ALA A 261 -9.81 26.68 -10.52
CA ALA A 261 -11.05 27.24 -9.99
C ALA A 261 -10.99 28.78 -10.07
N ALA A 262 -12.08 29.38 -10.56
CA ALA A 262 -12.24 30.82 -10.67
C ALA A 262 -12.21 31.51 -9.30
#